data_AF-S0GJT0-F1
#
_entry.id   AF-S0GJT0-F1
#
_cell.length_a   1.000
_cell.length_b   1.000
_cell.length_c   1.000
_cell.angle_alpha   90.00
_cell.angle_beta   90.00
_cell.angle_gamma   90.00
#
_symmetry.space_group_name_H-M   'P 1'
#
loop_
_entity.id
_entity.type
_entity.pdbx_description
1 polymer ?
#
loop_
_entity_poly.entity_id
_entity_poly.type
_entity_poly.pdbx_seq_one_letter_code
_entity_poly.pdbx_strand_id
1 'polypeptide(L)'
;MFNLFSCIRHMKKLSIYLSTFLCLIFIGFGCGSEDLSDYPPSNMRSIVRFTLNPAQNGGNVFVQHIATIDQSKKTITLKLPSHLDLKEIRPEIVAAPWTSVTPKSLEAVDFSAGLIEYTVVAESGKKAVYEVVLDMTYKYAACQLYSVAIPAVADPETGEPVKAVCNENNKTATLVVPANTDLTKLVPKFELSPESFNASFDKPDGKAYDFTEPVQFTVTSEDGKKTATYTVSVTTKQE
;
A
#
# COMPACT_ATOMS: atom_id res chain seq x y z
N MET A 1 22.36 45.35 -28.08
CA MET A 1 22.70 46.16 -26.89
C MET A 1 22.48 45.26 -25.68
N PHE A 2 23.57 44.93 -24.98
CA PHE A 2 23.73 44.44 -23.60
C PHE A 2 22.70 43.44 -23.01
N ASN A 3 23.11 42.21 -22.67
CA ASN A 3 23.70 41.77 -21.37
C ASN A 3 22.75 42.02 -20.18
N LEU A 4 22.61 41.20 -19.14
CA LEU A 4 23.04 39.84 -18.75
C LEU A 4 22.37 39.62 -17.36
N PHE A 5 22.42 38.39 -16.83
CA PHE A 5 22.05 37.95 -15.46
C PHE A 5 20.56 37.82 -15.12
N SER A 6 20.07 36.86 -14.32
CA SER A 6 20.47 35.53 -13.82
C SER A 6 19.56 35.32 -12.60
N CYS A 7 18.77 34.26 -12.54
CA CYS A 7 18.51 33.59 -11.26
C CYS A 7 18.06 32.15 -11.46
N ILE A 8 18.90 31.25 -10.96
CA ILE A 8 18.85 29.80 -11.00
C ILE A 8 17.98 29.32 -9.84
N ARG A 9 16.96 28.49 -10.10
CA ARG A 9 16.28 27.69 -9.07
C ARG A 9 16.68 26.22 -9.21
N HIS A 10 17.26 25.69 -8.14
CA HIS A 10 17.78 24.35 -7.98
C HIS A 10 16.79 23.24 -8.35
N MET A 11 17.15 22.44 -9.35
CA MET A 11 16.79 21.03 -9.46
C MET A 11 18.06 20.21 -9.20
N LYS A 12 18.12 19.48 -8.09
CA LYS A 12 19.18 18.49 -7.85
C LYS A 12 18.95 17.30 -8.79
N LYS A 13 19.55 17.35 -9.99
CA LYS A 13 19.81 16.16 -10.80
C LYS A 13 20.93 15.38 -10.12
N LEU A 14 20.60 14.22 -9.55
CA LEU A 14 21.59 13.27 -9.04
C LEU A 14 22.24 12.58 -10.24
N SER A 15 23.29 13.22 -10.78
CA SER A 15 24.14 12.65 -11.83
C SER A 15 25.18 11.75 -11.17
N ILE A 16 25.05 10.45 -11.41
CA ILE A 16 25.99 9.42 -10.99
C ILE A 16 27.29 9.63 -11.79
N TYR A 17 28.37 10.02 -11.12
CA TYR A 17 29.71 10.06 -11.71
C TYR A 17 30.27 8.63 -11.72
N LEU A 18 30.28 8.01 -12.91
CA LEU A 18 31.05 6.82 -13.20
C LEU A 18 32.50 7.25 -13.48
N SER A 19 33.33 7.30 -12.44
CA SER A 19 34.76 7.57 -12.56
C SER A 19 35.46 6.33 -13.11
N THR A 20 35.85 6.40 -14.39
CA THR A 20 36.72 5.41 -15.03
C THR A 20 38.15 5.60 -14.52
N PHE A 21 38.54 4.84 -13.50
CA PHE A 21 39.94 4.59 -13.19
C PHE A 21 40.30 3.19 -13.70
N LEU A 22 40.68 3.12 -14.98
CA LEU A 22 41.20 1.93 -15.63
C LEU A 22 42.63 1.70 -15.14
N CYS A 23 42.79 0.99 -14.02
CA CYS A 23 44.07 0.44 -13.61
C CYS A 23 44.19 -0.95 -14.25
N LEU A 24 44.77 -1.01 -15.45
CA LEU A 24 45.20 -2.24 -16.10
C LEU A 24 46.37 -2.84 -15.30
N ILE A 25 46.04 -3.63 -14.28
CA ILE A 25 46.98 -4.58 -13.69
C ILE A 25 46.80 -5.88 -14.47
N PHE A 26 47.67 -6.12 -15.44
CA PHE A 26 47.86 -7.43 -16.04
C PHE A 26 48.44 -8.36 -14.97
N ILE A 27 47.57 -9.06 -14.23
CA ILE A 27 47.99 -10.24 -13.49
C ILE A 27 47.77 -11.43 -14.40
N GLY A 28 48.86 -12.00 -14.90
CA GLY A 28 48.84 -13.31 -15.50
C GLY A 28 48.52 -14.33 -14.40
N PHE A 29 47.24 -14.65 -14.24
CA PHE A 29 46.82 -15.86 -13.56
C PHE A 29 46.46 -16.89 -14.63
N GLY A 30 47.12 -18.05 -14.54
CA GLY A 30 46.78 -19.20 -15.33
C GLY A 30 45.28 -19.45 -15.25
N CYS A 31 44.70 -19.77 -16.41
CA CYS A 31 43.31 -20.19 -16.51
C CYS A 31 43.17 -21.55 -15.82
N GLY A 32 43.07 -21.54 -14.50
CA GLY A 32 42.42 -22.61 -13.75
C GLY A 32 40.94 -22.39 -13.91
N SER A 33 40.22 -23.37 -14.45
CA SER A 33 38.77 -23.43 -14.30
C SER A 33 38.48 -23.68 -12.83
N GLU A 34 38.45 -22.63 -12.01
CA GLU A 34 37.94 -22.73 -10.64
C GLU A 34 36.47 -23.09 -10.74
N ASP A 35 36.17 -24.35 -10.43
CA ASP A 35 34.80 -24.86 -10.42
C ASP A 35 34.08 -24.23 -9.22
N LEU A 36 32.80 -23.87 -9.38
CA LEU A 36 32.01 -23.25 -8.31
C LEU A 36 31.93 -24.15 -7.06
N SER A 37 32.29 -25.43 -7.18
CA SER A 37 32.42 -26.39 -6.09
C SER A 37 33.57 -26.13 -5.11
N ASP A 38 34.55 -25.28 -5.44
CA ASP A 38 35.72 -25.05 -4.58
C ASP A 38 35.48 -24.02 -3.46
N TYR A 39 34.36 -23.27 -3.51
CA TYR A 39 34.00 -22.32 -2.46
C TYR A 39 33.20 -22.99 -1.33
N PRO A 40 33.53 -22.74 -0.03
CA PRO A 40 32.78 -23.34 1.06
C PRO A 40 31.32 -22.87 1.07
N PRO A 41 30.35 -23.77 1.33
CA PRO A 41 28.94 -23.41 1.38
C PRO A 41 28.66 -22.23 2.33
N SER A 42 27.84 -21.29 1.87
CA SER A 42 27.46 -20.11 2.65
C SER A 42 26.79 -20.46 3.98
N ASN A 43 27.10 -19.68 5.02
CA ASN A 43 26.46 -19.77 6.35
C ASN A 43 25.37 -18.69 6.55
N MET A 44 25.08 -17.87 5.54
CA MET A 44 24.03 -16.86 5.59
C MET A 44 22.67 -17.54 5.78
N ARG A 45 21.82 -17.00 6.66
CA ARG A 45 20.52 -17.57 7.02
C ARG A 45 19.60 -16.51 7.60
N SER A 46 19.51 -15.40 6.88
CA SER A 46 18.75 -14.23 7.31
C SER A 46 17.56 -13.97 6.40
N ILE A 47 16.43 -13.60 6.99
CA ILE A 47 15.36 -12.93 6.27
C ILE A 47 15.70 -11.44 6.21
N VAL A 48 15.77 -10.90 5.00
CA VAL A 48 16.15 -9.50 4.71
C VAL A 48 14.91 -8.62 4.64
N ARG A 49 13.81 -9.14 4.09
CA ARG A 49 12.53 -8.43 4.00
C ARG A 49 11.38 -9.40 4.21
N PHE A 50 10.38 -8.92 4.94
CA PHE A 50 9.11 -9.61 5.17
C PHE A 50 8.01 -8.56 5.01
N THR A 51 7.08 -8.77 4.08
CA THR A 51 6.10 -7.75 3.70
C THR A 51 4.74 -8.38 3.44
N LEU A 52 3.69 -7.77 3.97
CA LEU A 52 2.32 -8.06 3.55
C LEU A 52 1.90 -7.01 2.53
N ASN A 53 1.56 -7.46 1.33
CA ASN A 53 1.12 -6.60 0.23
C ASN A 53 -0.36 -6.87 -0.09
N PRO A 54 -1.13 -5.81 -0.44
CA PRO A 54 -2.52 -5.96 -0.90
C PRO A 54 -2.67 -6.91 -2.09
N ALA A 55 -1.75 -6.88 -3.05
CA ALA A 55 -1.82 -7.71 -4.26
C ALA A 55 -1.96 -9.21 -3.98
N GLN A 56 -1.35 -9.69 -2.89
CA GLN A 56 -1.34 -11.11 -2.53
C GLN A 56 -2.30 -11.46 -1.40
N ASN A 57 -2.93 -10.44 -0.81
CA ASN A 57 -3.84 -10.56 0.33
C ASN A 57 -5.11 -9.71 0.07
N GLY A 58 -5.60 -9.73 -1.17
CA GLY A 58 -6.69 -8.88 -1.65
C GLY A 58 -7.99 -9.09 -0.87
N GLY A 59 -8.72 -8.01 -0.63
CA GLY A 59 -9.95 -8.02 0.18
C GLY A 59 -9.72 -8.11 1.70
N ASN A 60 -8.47 -8.27 2.13
CA ASN A 60 -8.09 -8.35 3.54
C ASN A 60 -7.07 -7.25 3.90
N VAL A 61 -5.94 -7.20 3.19
CA VAL A 61 -4.88 -6.19 3.40
C VAL A 61 -5.06 -5.07 2.37
N PHE A 62 -5.27 -3.84 2.85
CA PHE A 62 -5.53 -2.68 1.98
C PHE A 62 -4.30 -1.81 1.72
N VAL A 63 -3.29 -1.87 2.60
CA VAL A 63 -2.03 -1.14 2.46
C VAL A 63 -0.84 -2.05 2.72
N GLN A 64 0.35 -1.67 2.22
CA GLN A 64 1.56 -2.44 2.45
C GLN A 64 2.00 -2.35 3.93
N HIS A 65 2.23 -3.50 4.56
CA HIS A 65 2.84 -3.60 5.89
C HIS A 65 4.22 -4.23 5.79
N ILE A 66 5.26 -3.43 6.09
CA ILE A 66 6.65 -3.88 6.10
C ILE A 66 7.03 -4.25 7.53
N ALA A 67 7.54 -5.46 7.74
CA ALA A 67 7.98 -5.89 9.05
C ALA A 67 9.30 -5.21 9.46
N THR A 68 9.47 -5.00 10.76
CA THR A 68 10.80 -4.73 11.36
C THR A 68 11.44 -6.05 11.70
N ILE A 69 12.69 -6.27 11.27
CA ILE A 69 13.41 -7.52 11.51
C ILE A 69 14.59 -7.28 12.43
N ASP A 70 14.59 -7.91 13.61
CA ASP A 70 15.73 -7.95 14.51
C ASP A 70 16.57 -9.19 14.18
N GLN A 71 17.74 -8.97 13.58
CA GLN A 71 18.62 -10.07 13.17
C GLN A 71 19.30 -10.76 14.36
N SER A 72 19.45 -10.10 15.50
CA SER A 72 20.08 -10.66 16.70
C SER A 72 19.10 -11.52 17.47
N LYS A 73 17.86 -11.05 17.63
CA LYS A 73 16.79 -11.77 18.32
C LYS A 73 16.05 -12.77 17.42
N LYS A 74 16.23 -12.67 16.09
CA LYS A 74 15.47 -13.43 15.11
C LYS A 74 13.96 -13.21 15.24
N THR A 75 13.55 -11.96 15.38
CA THR A 75 12.13 -11.60 15.46
C THR A 75 11.71 -10.78 14.25
N ILE A 76 10.53 -11.06 13.72
CA ILE A 76 9.87 -10.34 12.62
C ILE A 76 8.64 -9.68 13.21
N THR A 77 8.69 -8.36 13.43
CA THR A 77 7.56 -7.62 14.00
C THR A 77 6.73 -6.98 12.90
N LEU A 78 5.47 -7.40 12.78
CA LEU A 78 4.49 -6.83 11.86
C LEU A 78 3.50 -5.96 12.62
N LYS A 79 3.39 -4.69 12.21
CA LYS A 79 2.36 -3.78 12.71
C LYS A 79 1.15 -3.80 11.80
N LEU A 80 0.04 -4.38 12.26
CA LEU A 80 -1.16 -4.70 11.47
C LEU A 80 -2.44 -4.11 12.09
N PRO A 81 -3.49 -3.85 11.28
CA PRO A 81 -4.77 -3.41 11.81
C PRO A 81 -5.55 -4.58 12.39
N SER A 82 -6.38 -4.32 13.40
CA SER A 82 -7.09 -5.36 14.17
C SER A 82 -8.20 -6.08 13.41
N HIS A 83 -8.61 -5.60 12.23
CA HIS A 83 -9.70 -6.17 11.45
C HIS A 83 -9.27 -7.26 10.47
N LEU A 84 -7.96 -7.51 10.29
CA LEU A 84 -7.50 -8.48 9.31
C LEU A 84 -7.97 -9.90 9.67
N ASP A 85 -8.37 -10.67 8.67
CA ASP A 85 -8.46 -12.13 8.78
C ASP A 85 -7.04 -12.71 8.73
N LEU A 86 -6.60 -13.34 9.83
CA LEU A 86 -5.23 -13.83 9.97
C LEU A 86 -5.05 -15.27 9.48
N LYS A 87 -6.10 -15.97 9.02
CA LYS A 87 -6.04 -17.41 8.72
C LYS A 87 -5.22 -17.78 7.48
N GLU A 88 -5.17 -16.90 6.49
CA GLU A 88 -4.52 -17.19 5.20
C GLU A 88 -3.64 -16.01 4.75
N ILE A 89 -2.67 -15.63 5.57
CA ILE A 89 -1.73 -14.54 5.24
C ILE A 89 -0.63 -15.06 4.30
N ARG A 90 -0.40 -14.33 3.21
CA ARG A 90 0.64 -14.62 2.21
C ARG A 90 1.74 -13.55 2.24
N PRO A 91 2.79 -13.72 3.06
CA PRO A 91 3.89 -12.77 3.12
C PRO A 91 4.83 -12.92 1.93
N GLU A 92 5.28 -11.79 1.39
CA GLU A 92 6.42 -11.74 0.48
C GLU A 92 7.71 -11.73 1.30
N ILE A 93 8.61 -12.66 1.02
CA ILE A 93 9.83 -12.89 1.80
C ILE A 93 11.03 -12.80 0.87
N VAL A 94 11.99 -11.95 1.25
CA VAL A 94 13.32 -11.91 0.64
C VAL A 94 14.32 -12.40 1.67
N ALA A 95 15.02 -13.47 1.36
CA ALA A 95 16.07 -14.03 2.20
C ALA A 95 17.46 -13.70 1.63
N ALA A 96 18.51 -13.96 2.41
CA ALA A 96 19.88 -13.82 1.94
C ALA A 96 20.18 -14.76 0.75
N PRO A 97 21.20 -14.47 -0.07
CA PRO A 97 21.59 -15.35 -1.17
C PRO A 97 21.88 -16.78 -0.70
N TRP A 98 21.55 -17.76 -1.56
CA TRP A 98 21.74 -19.19 -1.31
C TRP A 98 21.07 -19.69 -0.02
N THR A 99 19.92 -19.10 0.33
CA THR A 99 19.10 -19.54 1.46
C THR A 99 17.72 -19.98 1.02
N SER A 100 17.13 -20.87 1.80
CA SER A 100 15.72 -21.27 1.68
C SER A 100 14.98 -20.90 2.95
N VAL A 101 13.69 -20.60 2.82
CA VAL A 101 12.80 -20.25 3.94
C VAL A 101 11.59 -21.18 3.93
N THR A 102 11.17 -21.63 5.10
CA THR A 102 9.94 -22.41 5.31
C THR A 102 9.18 -21.81 6.50
N PRO A 103 7.91 -21.41 6.36
CA PRO A 103 7.10 -21.37 5.13
C PRO A 103 7.71 -20.55 3.98
N LYS A 104 7.38 -20.89 2.73
CA LYS A 104 7.94 -20.21 1.55
C LYS A 104 7.29 -18.83 1.34
N SER A 105 7.97 -17.96 0.59
CA SER A 105 7.37 -16.70 0.16
C SER A 105 6.04 -16.96 -0.58
N LEU A 106 5.00 -16.20 -0.22
CA LEU A 106 3.63 -16.29 -0.74
C LEU A 106 2.85 -17.58 -0.40
N GLU A 107 3.44 -18.47 0.38
CA GLU A 107 2.70 -19.56 1.02
C GLU A 107 1.67 -18.99 2.00
N ALA A 108 0.45 -19.54 2.00
CA ALA A 108 -0.58 -19.11 2.95
C ALA A 108 -0.25 -19.68 4.33
N VAL A 109 -0.26 -18.82 5.34
CA VAL A 109 0.05 -19.18 6.72
C VAL A 109 -1.01 -18.59 7.65
N ASP A 110 -1.43 -19.38 8.63
CA ASP A 110 -2.34 -18.94 9.68
C ASP A 110 -1.57 -18.17 10.77
N PHE A 111 -1.74 -16.86 10.77
CA PHE A 111 -1.17 -15.94 11.77
C PHE A 111 -2.06 -15.78 13.01
N SER A 112 -3.21 -16.45 13.07
CA SER A 112 -4.01 -16.54 14.30
C SER A 112 -3.47 -17.64 15.24
N ALA A 113 -2.55 -18.48 14.76
CA ALA A 113 -1.83 -19.42 15.59
C ALA A 113 -0.91 -18.68 16.58
N GLY A 114 -0.87 -19.15 17.84
CA GLY A 114 -0.13 -18.46 18.91
C GLY A 114 1.38 -18.37 18.70
N LEU A 115 2.00 -19.33 17.99
CA LEU A 115 3.42 -19.31 17.63
C LEU A 115 3.56 -19.46 16.11
N ILE A 116 4.26 -18.52 15.48
CA ILE A 116 4.47 -18.46 14.04
C ILE A 116 5.98 -18.39 13.79
N GLU A 117 6.53 -19.44 13.19
CA GLU A 117 7.96 -19.56 12.96
C GLU A 117 8.30 -19.68 11.48
N TYR A 118 9.41 -19.05 11.08
CA TYR A 118 10.04 -19.20 9.77
C TYR A 118 11.45 -19.76 9.95
N THR A 119 11.67 -20.96 9.45
CA THR A 119 12.99 -21.60 9.43
C THR A 119 13.73 -21.19 8.17
N VAL A 120 14.92 -20.62 8.34
CA VAL A 120 15.85 -20.29 7.26
C VAL A 120 17.00 -21.29 7.26
N VAL A 121 17.25 -21.91 6.12
CA VAL A 121 18.35 -22.87 5.93
C VAL A 121 19.37 -22.27 4.98
N ALA A 122 20.62 -22.17 5.46
CA ALA A 122 21.77 -21.76 4.67
C ALA A 122 22.17 -22.86 3.67
N GLU A 123 22.94 -22.51 2.65
CA GLU A 123 23.59 -23.47 1.74
C GLU A 123 24.41 -24.53 2.49
N SER A 124 25.12 -24.13 3.55
CA SER A 124 25.84 -25.04 4.47
C SER A 124 24.95 -25.99 5.29
N GLY A 125 23.62 -25.85 5.22
CA GLY A 125 22.65 -26.61 6.03
C GLY A 125 22.41 -26.05 7.44
N LYS A 126 23.16 -25.04 7.88
CA LYS A 126 22.90 -24.37 9.16
C LYS A 126 21.56 -23.65 9.16
N LYS A 127 20.86 -23.71 10.28
CA LYS A 127 19.51 -23.15 10.44
C LYS A 127 19.47 -21.92 11.33
N ALA A 128 18.50 -21.06 11.08
CA ALA A 128 18.01 -20.04 11.99
C ALA A 128 16.49 -20.06 11.98
N VAL A 129 15.86 -19.84 13.12
CA VAL A 129 14.40 -19.77 13.24
C VAL A 129 14.05 -18.33 13.60
N TYR A 130 13.13 -17.75 12.84
CA TYR A 130 12.57 -16.43 13.09
C TYR A 130 11.16 -16.57 13.67
N GLU A 131 10.89 -15.87 14.75
CA GLU A 131 9.55 -15.76 15.35
C GLU A 131 8.83 -14.52 14.78
N VAL A 132 7.59 -14.68 14.34
CA VAL A 132 6.73 -13.56 13.92
C VAL A 132 5.97 -13.03 15.14
N VAL A 133 6.12 -11.74 15.41
CA VAL A 133 5.42 -11.01 16.46
C VAL A 133 4.43 -10.03 15.83
N LEU A 134 3.17 -10.13 16.20
CA LEU A 134 2.11 -9.26 15.69
C LEU A 134 1.87 -8.10 16.65
N ASP A 135 2.00 -6.87 16.14
CA ASP A 135 1.56 -5.64 16.78
C ASP A 135 0.24 -5.19 16.10
N MET A 136 -0.89 -5.49 16.73
CA MET A 136 -2.23 -5.19 16.17
C MET A 136 -2.68 -3.73 16.36
N THR A 137 -1.74 -2.80 16.58
CA THR A 137 -2.03 -1.38 16.86
C THR A 137 -1.92 -0.46 15.65
N TYR A 138 -1.86 -0.99 14.42
CA TYR A 138 -1.90 -0.14 13.22
C TYR A 138 -3.24 0.61 13.14
N LYS A 139 -3.15 1.89 12.80
CA LYS A 139 -4.29 2.77 12.57
C LYS A 139 -4.10 3.49 11.23
N TYR A 140 -5.16 3.53 10.43
CA TYR A 140 -5.16 4.25 9.15
C TYR A 140 -5.14 5.77 9.40
N ALA A 141 -4.21 6.46 8.75
CA ALA A 141 -3.92 7.88 9.02
C ALA A 141 -4.32 8.82 7.87
N ALA A 142 -4.97 8.31 6.83
CA ALA A 142 -5.57 9.12 5.78
C ALA A 142 -7.08 9.29 5.99
N CYS A 143 -7.65 10.29 5.32
CA CYS A 143 -9.07 10.66 5.38
C CYS A 143 -9.55 11.05 3.98
N GLN A 144 -9.21 10.24 2.98
CA GLN A 144 -9.52 10.47 1.58
C GLN A 144 -10.76 9.70 1.14
N LEU A 145 -11.77 10.45 0.69
CA LEU A 145 -12.93 9.94 -0.04
C LEU A 145 -12.52 9.74 -1.49
N TYR A 146 -12.59 8.50 -1.97
CA TYR A 146 -12.19 8.13 -3.32
C TYR A 146 -13.32 8.37 -4.32
N SER A 147 -14.54 7.94 -3.98
CA SER A 147 -15.69 8.13 -4.87
C SER A 147 -17.02 8.21 -4.11
N VAL A 148 -18.03 8.75 -4.80
CA VAL A 148 -19.41 8.80 -4.35
C VAL A 148 -20.29 8.17 -5.43
N ALA A 149 -21.21 7.29 -5.04
CA ALA A 149 -22.23 6.74 -5.92
C ALA A 149 -23.64 7.02 -5.38
N ILE A 150 -24.64 7.05 -6.26
CA ILE A 150 -26.07 6.99 -5.90
C ILE A 150 -26.62 5.65 -6.43
N PRO A 151 -26.59 4.56 -5.63
CA PRO A 151 -26.94 3.22 -6.09
C PRO A 151 -28.34 3.09 -6.71
N ALA A 152 -29.29 3.89 -6.23
CA ALA A 152 -30.69 3.84 -6.68
C ALA A 152 -30.95 4.57 -8.00
N VAL A 153 -29.96 5.28 -8.56
CA VAL A 153 -30.08 6.05 -9.79
C VAL A 153 -29.13 5.45 -10.83
N ALA A 154 -29.67 4.87 -11.89
CA ALA A 154 -28.89 4.34 -12.99
C ALA A 154 -28.54 5.45 -14.00
N ASP A 155 -27.33 5.39 -14.55
CA ASP A 155 -26.95 6.18 -15.73
C ASP A 155 -27.69 5.60 -16.96
N PRO A 156 -28.42 6.43 -17.75
CA PRO A 156 -29.19 5.94 -18.89
C PRO A 156 -28.33 5.34 -20.01
N GLU A 157 -27.05 5.69 -20.09
CA GLU A 157 -26.15 5.22 -21.14
C GLU A 157 -25.53 3.87 -20.80
N THR A 158 -25.20 3.63 -19.54
CA THR A 158 -24.49 2.41 -19.10
C THR A 158 -25.39 1.41 -18.38
N GLY A 159 -26.49 1.88 -17.79
CA GLY A 159 -27.34 1.08 -16.89
C GLY A 159 -26.75 0.87 -15.49
N GLU A 160 -25.54 1.37 -15.22
CA GLU A 160 -24.86 1.25 -13.93
C GLU A 160 -25.25 2.39 -12.99
N PRO A 161 -25.08 2.25 -11.66
CA PRO A 161 -25.28 3.35 -10.73
C PRO A 161 -24.48 4.60 -11.07
N VAL A 162 -25.11 5.78 -10.97
CA VAL A 162 -24.42 7.07 -11.11
C VAL A 162 -23.31 7.16 -10.08
N LYS A 163 -22.10 7.41 -10.53
CA LYS A 163 -20.88 7.45 -9.71
C LYS A 163 -19.96 8.57 -10.17
N ALA A 164 -19.30 9.23 -9.22
CA ALA A 164 -18.25 10.20 -9.48
C ALA A 164 -17.01 9.90 -8.64
N VAL A 165 -15.83 9.98 -9.27
CA VAL A 165 -14.55 9.99 -8.57
C VAL A 165 -14.34 11.38 -7.96
N CYS A 166 -13.89 11.42 -6.72
CA CYS A 166 -13.62 12.67 -6.02
C CYS A 166 -12.36 13.34 -6.55
N ASN A 167 -12.42 14.65 -6.76
CA ASN A 167 -11.24 15.48 -6.98
C ASN A 167 -10.54 15.72 -5.65
N GLU A 168 -9.39 15.05 -5.45
CA GLU A 168 -8.65 15.11 -4.20
C GLU A 168 -8.02 16.48 -3.92
N ASN A 169 -7.63 17.24 -4.96
CA ASN A 169 -7.02 18.56 -4.76
C ASN A 169 -8.06 19.59 -4.29
N ASN A 170 -9.26 19.54 -4.87
CA ASN A 170 -10.32 20.50 -4.59
C ASN A 170 -11.29 20.01 -3.51
N LYS A 171 -11.20 18.73 -3.10
CA LYS A 171 -12.13 18.07 -2.19
C LYS A 171 -13.58 18.18 -2.67
N THR A 172 -13.82 17.84 -3.94
CA THR A 172 -15.16 17.91 -4.54
C THR A 172 -15.54 16.62 -5.25
N ALA A 173 -16.84 16.35 -5.32
CA ALA A 173 -17.41 15.34 -6.22
C ALA A 173 -18.64 15.93 -6.92
N THR A 174 -18.74 15.75 -8.23
CA THR A 174 -19.88 16.22 -9.00
C THR A 174 -20.52 15.02 -9.70
N LEU A 175 -21.76 14.72 -9.34
CA LEU A 175 -22.55 13.65 -9.94
C LEU A 175 -23.57 14.27 -10.88
N VAL A 176 -23.73 13.66 -12.05
CA VAL A 176 -24.76 14.05 -13.01
C VAL A 176 -25.79 12.94 -13.08
N VAL A 177 -27.02 13.22 -12.66
CA VAL A 177 -28.14 12.27 -12.64
C VAL A 177 -29.07 12.52 -13.85
N PRO A 178 -29.92 11.54 -14.23
CA PRO A 178 -30.93 11.74 -15.27
C PRO A 178 -31.81 12.97 -15.02
N ALA A 179 -32.36 13.55 -16.09
CA ALA A 179 -33.37 14.59 -15.98
C ALA A 179 -34.55 14.12 -15.11
N ASN A 180 -35.15 15.06 -14.37
CA ASN A 180 -36.28 14.82 -13.47
C ASN A 180 -36.01 13.91 -12.25
N THR A 181 -34.75 13.56 -11.96
CA THR A 181 -34.39 12.86 -10.71
C THR A 181 -34.72 13.75 -9.50
N ASP A 182 -35.45 13.22 -8.51
CA ASP A 182 -35.72 13.92 -7.24
C ASP A 182 -34.45 13.99 -6.39
N LEU A 183 -33.89 15.19 -6.23
CA LEU A 183 -32.67 15.43 -5.48
C LEU A 183 -32.87 15.52 -3.96
N THR A 184 -34.12 15.60 -3.48
CA THR A 184 -34.40 15.94 -2.08
C THR A 184 -34.09 14.82 -1.09
N LYS A 185 -33.93 13.57 -1.58
CA LYS A 185 -33.76 12.36 -0.74
C LYS A 185 -32.88 11.30 -1.38
N LEU A 186 -31.73 11.68 -1.94
CA LEU A 186 -30.79 10.71 -2.50
C LEU A 186 -29.97 10.04 -1.40
N VAL A 187 -29.72 8.74 -1.56
CA VAL A 187 -28.89 7.95 -0.64
C VAL A 187 -27.52 7.73 -1.29
N PRO A 188 -26.48 8.48 -0.89
CA PRO A 188 -25.13 8.24 -1.39
C PRO A 188 -24.55 6.97 -0.77
N LYS A 189 -23.61 6.38 -1.51
CA LYS A 189 -22.68 5.38 -1.04
C LYS A 189 -21.27 5.93 -1.20
N PHE A 190 -20.51 5.94 -0.12
CA PHE A 190 -19.13 6.43 -0.11
C PHE A 190 -18.13 5.29 -0.29
N GLU A 191 -17.09 5.55 -1.08
CA GLU A 191 -15.93 4.67 -1.20
C GLU A 191 -14.70 5.44 -0.73
N LEU A 192 -14.04 4.93 0.30
CA LEU A 192 -12.80 5.50 0.83
C LEU A 192 -11.59 4.96 0.07
N SER A 193 -10.50 5.73 0.05
CA SER A 193 -9.20 5.20 -0.39
C SER A 193 -8.71 4.06 0.52
N PRO A 194 -7.85 3.14 0.05
CA PRO A 194 -7.30 2.07 0.86
C PRO A 194 -6.60 2.56 2.14
N GLU A 195 -5.89 3.68 2.07
CA GLU A 195 -5.21 4.31 3.21
C GLU A 195 -6.16 4.94 4.24
N SER A 196 -7.45 5.00 3.89
CA SER A 196 -8.52 5.56 4.72
C SER A 196 -9.57 4.51 5.09
N PHE A 197 -9.29 3.21 4.92
CA PHE A 197 -10.28 2.12 5.04
C PHE A 197 -11.20 2.22 6.27
N ASN A 198 -10.64 2.55 7.44
CA ASN A 198 -11.37 2.69 8.72
C ASN A 198 -11.69 4.15 9.11
N ALA A 199 -11.66 5.09 8.17
CA ALA A 199 -12.05 6.47 8.43
C ALA A 199 -13.56 6.57 8.71
N SER A 200 -13.96 7.59 9.47
CA SER A 200 -15.36 7.87 9.80
C SER A 200 -15.88 9.12 9.10
N PHE A 201 -17.20 9.22 8.98
CA PHE A 201 -17.88 10.39 8.43
C PHE A 201 -18.70 11.10 9.52
N ASP A 202 -18.77 12.43 9.49
CA ASP A 202 -19.68 13.22 10.32
C ASP A 202 -21.16 12.91 9.99
N LYS A 203 -21.44 12.66 8.72
CA LYS A 203 -22.73 12.29 8.16
C LYS A 203 -22.68 10.81 7.75
N PRO A 204 -23.50 9.94 8.36
CA PRO A 204 -23.43 8.50 8.13
C PRO A 204 -23.70 8.10 6.67
N ASP A 205 -22.92 7.14 6.17
CA ASP A 205 -23.15 6.51 4.87
C ASP A 205 -24.54 5.82 4.81
N GLY A 206 -25.13 5.73 3.62
CA GLY A 206 -26.41 5.05 3.41
C GLY A 206 -27.66 5.75 3.99
N LYS A 207 -27.55 7.03 4.39
CA LYS A 207 -28.70 7.87 4.76
C LYS A 207 -29.16 8.74 3.60
N ALA A 208 -30.44 9.13 3.58
CA ALA A 208 -30.95 10.05 2.58
C ALA A 208 -30.54 11.49 2.92
N TYR A 209 -30.10 12.24 1.90
CA TYR A 209 -29.75 13.64 1.98
C TYR A 209 -30.41 14.43 0.85
N ASP A 210 -30.63 15.71 1.09
CA ASP A 210 -31.11 16.67 0.10
C ASP A 210 -29.91 17.28 -0.65
N PHE A 211 -29.84 17.03 -1.95
CA PHE A 211 -28.81 17.54 -2.86
C PHE A 211 -29.33 18.62 -3.81
N THR A 212 -30.44 19.27 -3.48
CA THR A 212 -30.87 20.50 -4.19
C THR A 212 -29.81 21.61 -4.09
N GLU A 213 -29.01 21.58 -3.02
CA GLU A 213 -27.80 22.37 -2.85
C GLU A 213 -26.60 21.45 -2.55
N PRO A 214 -25.34 21.88 -2.76
CA PRO A 214 -24.17 21.09 -2.42
C PRO A 214 -24.12 20.69 -0.94
N VAL A 215 -23.80 19.43 -0.67
CA VAL A 215 -23.72 18.88 0.70
C VAL A 215 -22.25 18.62 1.06
N GLN A 216 -21.85 19.03 2.26
CA GLN A 216 -20.51 18.78 2.78
C GLN A 216 -20.46 17.52 3.65
N PHE A 217 -19.44 16.69 3.44
CA PHE A 217 -19.15 15.49 4.23
C PHE A 217 -17.72 15.57 4.76
N THR A 218 -17.53 15.40 6.06
CA THR A 218 -16.22 15.43 6.70
C THR A 218 -15.77 14.02 7.03
N VAL A 219 -14.67 13.61 6.40
CA VAL A 219 -13.97 12.35 6.65
C VAL A 219 -12.94 12.57 7.75
N THR A 220 -12.90 11.72 8.77
CA THR A 220 -11.91 11.73 9.85
C THR A 220 -11.11 10.44 9.81
N SER A 221 -9.77 10.53 9.84
CA SER A 221 -8.90 9.34 9.83
C SER A 221 -9.16 8.46 11.05
N GLU A 222 -8.86 7.17 10.96
CA GLU A 222 -9.09 6.22 12.06
C GLU A 222 -8.28 6.59 13.31
N ASP A 223 -7.08 7.13 13.13
CA ASP A 223 -6.25 7.62 14.25
C ASP A 223 -6.73 8.97 14.83
N GLY A 224 -7.77 9.58 14.24
CA GLY A 224 -8.37 10.85 14.66
C GLY A 224 -7.52 12.09 14.40
N LYS A 225 -6.38 11.98 13.72
CA LYS A 225 -5.41 13.09 13.59
C LYS A 225 -5.64 13.96 12.37
N LYS A 226 -6.38 13.48 11.36
CA LYS A 226 -6.66 14.22 10.13
C LYS A 226 -8.14 14.24 9.84
N THR A 227 -8.57 15.35 9.27
CA THR A 227 -9.91 15.50 8.71
C THR A 227 -9.83 16.11 7.31
N ALA A 228 -10.81 15.78 6.47
CA ALA A 228 -11.00 16.40 5.17
C ALA A 228 -12.49 16.55 4.88
N THR A 229 -12.90 17.75 4.48
CA THR A 229 -14.30 18.04 4.12
C THR A 229 -14.45 18.05 2.61
N TYR A 230 -15.31 17.17 2.10
CA TYR A 230 -15.67 17.06 0.69
C TYR A 230 -17.00 17.74 0.42
N THR A 231 -17.07 18.54 -0.64
CA THR A 231 -18.33 19.10 -1.14
C THR A 231 -18.85 18.23 -2.28
N VAL A 232 -20.02 17.64 -2.09
CA VAL A 232 -20.69 16.77 -3.06
C VAL A 232 -21.84 17.55 -3.69
N SER A 233 -21.81 17.69 -5.01
CA SER A 233 -22.85 18.36 -5.80
C SER A 233 -23.51 17.35 -6.73
N VAL A 234 -24.84 17.39 -6.81
CA VAL A 234 -25.61 16.59 -7.76
C VAL A 234 -26.35 17.54 -8.69
N THR A 235 -26.19 17.33 -10.00
CA THR A 235 -26.91 18.12 -11.02
C THR A 235 -27.65 17.17 -11.95
N THR A 236 -28.72 17.63 -12.58
CA THR A 236 -29.41 16.86 -13.62
C THR A 236 -28.73 17.06 -14.98
N LYS A 237 -28.75 16.05 -15.85
CA LYS A 237 -28.42 16.24 -17.28
C LYS A 237 -29.35 17.33 -17.83
N GLN A 238 -28.80 18.31 -18.54
CA GLN A 238 -29.60 19.24 -19.34
C GLN A 238 -30.07 18.47 -20.59
N GLU A 239 -31.34 18.66 -20.97
CA GLU A 239 -31.88 18.12 -22.23
C GLU A 239 -31.23 18.77 -23.45
#